data_AF-A0A561WII0-F1
#
_entry.id   AF-A0A561WII0-F1
#
_cell.length_a   1.000
_cell.length_b   1.000
_cell.length_c   1.000
_cell.angle_alpha   90.00
_cell.angle_beta   90.00
_cell.angle_gamma   90.00
#
_symmetry.space_group_name_H-M   'P 1'
#
loop_
_entity.id
_entity.type
_entity.pdbx_description
1 polymer ?
#
loop_
_entity_poly.entity_id
_entity_poly.type
_entity_poly.pdbx_seq_one_letter_code
_entity_poly.pdbx_strand_id
1 'polypeptide(L)'
;MPILLCYAPADARWAQWISESLQAAGHPVEMLAARADFAHRIAAALSGPDRVIVLLSAEHPASASDWARVPAGPDLLVFSLDRARPPAALRAATCRSLHDLDEEEALEVLMAAVGGPQNPSSRTP
;
A
#
# COMPACT_ATOMS: atom_id res chain seq x y z
N MET A 1 -10.01 10.54 5.65
CA MET A 1 -10.09 10.16 4.23
C MET A 1 -9.71 8.69 4.13
N PRO A 2 -10.43 7.87 3.34
CA PRO A 2 -10.18 6.45 3.30
C PRO A 2 -8.86 6.13 2.60
N ILE A 3 -8.13 5.16 3.13
CA ILE A 3 -6.97 4.58 2.49
C ILE A 3 -7.46 3.49 1.53
N LEU A 4 -7.12 3.58 0.25
CA LEU A 4 -7.43 2.52 -0.71
C LEU A 4 -6.39 1.40 -0.58
N LEU A 5 -6.82 0.20 -0.22
CA LEU A 5 -5.97 -0.99 -0.11
C LEU A 5 -6.17 -1.90 -1.32
N CYS A 6 -5.24 -1.87 -2.27
CA CYS A 6 -5.23 -2.75 -3.42
C CYS A 6 -4.47 -4.05 -3.14
N TYR A 7 -5.05 -5.20 -3.49
CA TYR A 7 -4.47 -6.52 -3.19
C TYR A 7 -4.78 -7.55 -4.28
N ALA A 8 -3.91 -8.54 -4.48
CA ALA A 8 -4.24 -9.68 -5.34
C ALA A 8 -5.32 -10.54 -4.67
N PRO A 9 -6.28 -11.15 -5.40
CA PRO A 9 -7.29 -12.01 -4.79
C PRO A 9 -6.74 -13.16 -3.93
N ALA A 10 -5.54 -13.67 -4.27
CA ALA A 10 -4.83 -14.67 -3.48
C ALA A 10 -4.43 -14.17 -2.08
N ASP A 11 -4.19 -12.87 -1.94
CA ASP A 11 -3.72 -12.21 -0.73
C ASP A 11 -4.87 -11.64 0.14
N ALA A 12 -6.10 -12.10 -0.09
CA ALA A 12 -7.28 -11.55 0.59
C ALA A 12 -7.18 -11.59 2.13
N ARG A 13 -6.55 -12.63 2.69
CA ARG A 13 -6.33 -12.73 4.14
C ARG A 13 -5.40 -11.65 4.67
N TRP A 14 -4.30 -11.39 3.96
CA TRP A 14 -3.38 -10.30 4.28
C TRP A 14 -4.07 -8.96 4.17
N ALA A 15 -4.83 -8.73 3.10
CA ALA A 15 -5.57 -7.50 2.90
C ALA A 15 -6.61 -7.26 4.00
N GLN A 16 -7.30 -8.32 4.44
CA GLN A 16 -8.26 -8.23 5.53
C GLN A 16 -7.57 -7.86 6.86
N TRP A 17 -6.48 -8.53 7.23
CA TRP A 17 -5.74 -8.24 8.46
C TRP A 17 -5.19 -6.80 8.47
N ILE A 18 -4.64 -6.33 7.35
CA ILE A 18 -4.18 -4.93 7.21
C ILE A 18 -5.35 -3.95 7.35
N SER A 19 -6.48 -4.24 6.70
CA SER A 19 -7.68 -3.40 6.77
C SER A 19 -8.20 -3.28 8.20
N GLU A 20 -8.31 -4.40 8.91
CA GLU A 20 -8.75 -4.44 10.32
C GLU A 20 -7.78 -3.68 11.23
N SER A 21 -6.47 -3.86 11.04
CA SER A 21 -5.42 -3.16 11.80
C SER A 21 -5.48 -1.64 11.61
N LEU A 22 -5.64 -1.17 10.36
CA LEU A 22 -5.74 0.25 10.05
C LEU A 22 -7.04 0.86 10.57
N GLN A 23 -8.16 0.14 10.46
CA GLN A 23 -9.43 0.58 11.03
C GLN A 23 -9.37 0.68 12.56
N ALA A 24 -8.72 -0.26 13.23
CA ALA A 24 -8.47 -0.20 14.67
C ALA A 24 -7.62 1.03 15.07
N ALA A 25 -6.70 1.45 14.19
CA ALA A 25 -5.91 2.67 14.35
C ALA A 25 -6.64 3.97 13.94
N GLY A 26 -7.92 3.90 13.53
CA GLY A 26 -8.73 5.06 13.16
C GLY A 26 -8.56 5.52 11.70
N HIS A 27 -7.91 4.72 10.86
CA HIS A 27 -7.83 4.97 9.42
C HIS A 27 -8.93 4.19 8.69
N PRO A 28 -9.94 4.86 8.08
CA PRO A 28 -10.91 4.16 7.25
C PRO A 28 -10.21 3.53 6.04
N VAL A 29 -10.57 2.31 5.67
CA VAL A 29 -9.96 1.57 4.56
C VAL A 29 -11.01 1.13 3.55
N GLU A 30 -10.75 1.36 2.27
CA GLU A 30 -11.52 0.77 1.17
C GLU A 30 -10.67 -0.35 0.53
N MET A 31 -11.19 -1.57 0.52
CA MET A 31 -10.49 -2.72 -0.08
C MET A 31 -10.81 -2.84 -1.57
N LEU A 32 -9.76 -2.98 -2.39
CA LEU A 32 -9.83 -3.13 -3.84
C LEU A 32 -9.07 -4.38 -4.31
N ALA A 33 -9.79 -5.42 -4.72
CA ALA A 33 -9.16 -6.55 -5.37
C ALA A 33 -8.59 -6.15 -6.74
N ALA A 34 -7.33 -6.52 -7.02
CA ALA A 34 -6.63 -6.26 -8.28
C ALA A 34 -7.27 -7.07 -9.42
N ARG A 35 -8.23 -6.47 -10.10
CA ARG A 35 -8.91 -6.97 -11.31
C ARG A 35 -8.60 -6.05 -12.50
N ALA A 36 -9.16 -6.31 -13.68
CA ALA A 36 -8.77 -5.63 -14.94
C ALA A 36 -8.71 -4.08 -14.90
N ASP A 37 -9.46 -3.42 -14.02
CA ASP A 37 -9.56 -1.96 -13.90
C ASP A 37 -8.77 -1.37 -12.70
N PHE A 38 -8.01 -2.19 -11.97
CA PHE A 38 -7.36 -1.77 -10.72
C PHE A 38 -6.42 -0.57 -10.91
N ALA A 39 -5.62 -0.55 -11.98
CA ALA A 39 -4.65 0.51 -12.24
C ALA A 39 -5.34 1.86 -12.46
N HIS A 40 -6.52 1.87 -13.09
CA HIS A 40 -7.32 3.09 -13.26
C HIS A 40 -7.89 3.58 -11.94
N ARG A 41 -8.40 2.67 -11.10
CA ARG A 41 -8.92 3.02 -9.76
C ARG A 41 -7.83 3.57 -8.84
N ILE A 42 -6.64 2.98 -8.86
CA ILE A 42 -5.47 3.49 -8.13
C ILE A 42 -5.11 4.90 -8.62
N ALA A 43 -5.00 5.10 -9.94
CA ALA A 43 -4.65 6.40 -10.50
C ALA A 43 -5.70 7.48 -10.17
N ALA A 44 -6.99 7.12 -10.16
CA ALA A 44 -8.06 8.03 -9.75
C ALA A 44 -7.96 8.40 -8.26
N ALA A 45 -7.69 7.45 -7.37
CA ALA A 45 -7.51 7.71 -5.94
C ALA A 45 -6.30 8.63 -5.67
N LEU A 46 -5.16 8.35 -6.35
CA LEU A 46 -3.94 9.17 -6.23
C LEU A 46 -4.05 10.55 -6.90
N SER A 47 -5.07 10.79 -7.72
CA SER A 47 -5.38 12.12 -8.24
C SER A 47 -6.14 12.98 -7.22
N GLY A 48 -6.68 12.34 -6.17
CA GLY A 48 -7.26 12.99 -5.02
C GLY A 48 -6.28 13.11 -3.84
N PRO A 49 -6.77 13.51 -2.66
CA PRO A 49 -6.00 13.56 -1.42
C PRO A 49 -5.86 12.18 -0.74
N ASP A 50 -6.28 11.11 -1.40
CA ASP A 50 -6.34 9.78 -0.82
C ASP A 50 -4.98 9.08 -0.89
N ARG A 51 -4.65 8.34 0.17
CA ARG A 51 -3.48 7.47 0.18
C ARG A 51 -3.85 6.09 -0.36
N VAL A 52 -2.93 5.49 -1.10
CA VAL A 52 -3.11 4.15 -1.66
C VAL A 52 -2.04 3.22 -1.12
N ILE A 53 -2.48 2.08 -0.60
CA ILE A 53 -1.64 0.94 -0.25
C ILE A 53 -1.81 -0.13 -1.33
N VAL A 54 -0.69 -0.66 -1.82
CA VAL A 54 -0.66 -1.78 -2.77
C VAL A 54 0.07 -2.95 -2.13
N LEU A 55 -0.58 -4.11 -2.06
CA LEU A 55 0.05 -5.37 -1.69
C LEU A 55 0.61 -6.03 -2.95
N LEU A 56 1.92 -6.25 -2.97
CA LEU A 56 2.63 -6.90 -4.05
C LEU A 56 3.00 -8.33 -3.61
N SER A 57 2.65 -9.30 -4.43
CA SER A 57 3.06 -10.69 -4.31
C SER A 57 3.36 -11.25 -5.71
N ALA A 58 3.98 -12.42 -5.78
CA ALA A 58 4.20 -13.15 -7.02
C ALA A 58 2.88 -13.51 -7.73
N GLU A 59 1.78 -13.62 -6.99
CA GLU A 59 0.45 -13.92 -7.49
C GLU A 59 -0.30 -12.65 -7.98
N HIS A 60 0.31 -11.47 -7.87
CA HIS A 60 -0.34 -10.23 -8.28
C HIS A 60 -0.56 -10.21 -9.79
N PRO A 61 -1.80 -10.04 -10.29
CA PRO A 61 -2.13 -10.20 -11.70
C PRO A 61 -1.69 -9.04 -12.59
N ALA A 62 -0.93 -8.08 -12.04
CA ALA A 62 -0.59 -6.83 -12.71
C ALA A 62 0.65 -7.00 -13.58
N SER A 63 0.55 -6.56 -14.83
CA SER A 63 1.68 -6.48 -15.75
C SER A 63 2.49 -5.20 -15.52
N ALA A 64 3.73 -5.18 -16.06
CA ALA A 64 4.54 -3.96 -16.09
C ALA A 64 3.81 -2.78 -16.76
N SER A 65 2.98 -3.04 -17.78
CA SER A 65 2.18 -2.03 -18.46
C SER A 65 1.07 -1.43 -17.58
N ASP A 66 0.53 -2.21 -16.65
CA ASP A 66 -0.47 -1.72 -15.69
C ASP A 66 0.19 -0.78 -14.69
N TRP A 67 1.35 -1.17 -14.16
CA TRP A 67 2.12 -0.33 -13.23
C TRP A 67 2.63 0.96 -13.85
N ALA A 68 2.92 0.98 -15.15
CA ALA A 68 3.30 2.20 -15.87
C ALA A 68 2.18 3.25 -15.91
N ARG A 69 0.92 2.87 -15.64
CA ARG A 69 -0.24 3.77 -15.57
C ARG A 69 -0.49 4.31 -14.17
N VAL A 70 0.14 3.72 -13.15
CA VAL A 70 -0.01 4.12 -11.76
C VAL A 70 0.97 5.26 -11.47
N PRO A 71 0.50 6.44 -11.02
CA PRO A 71 1.40 7.52 -10.64
C PRO A 71 2.14 7.12 -9.36
N ALA A 72 3.46 6.97 -9.41
CA ALA A 72 4.25 6.74 -8.21
C ALA A 72 4.55 8.06 -7.51
N GLY A 73 4.29 8.11 -6.20
CA GLY A 73 4.48 9.30 -5.37
C GLY A 73 4.46 8.97 -3.88
N PRO A 74 4.59 9.98 -3.01
CA PRO A 74 4.66 9.79 -1.56
C PRO A 74 3.36 9.20 -0.97
N ASP A 75 2.22 9.44 -1.63
CA ASP A 75 0.91 8.93 -1.22
C ASP A 75 0.64 7.48 -1.65
N LEU A 76 1.57 6.88 -2.41
CA LEU A 76 1.57 5.47 -2.78
C LEU A 76 2.52 4.69 -1.87
N LEU A 77 1.96 3.76 -1.10
CA LEU A 77 2.68 2.81 -0.27
C LEU A 77 2.61 1.42 -0.92
N VAL A 78 3.73 0.73 -1.00
CA VAL A 78 3.81 -0.60 -1.59
C VAL A 78 4.38 -1.57 -0.54
N PHE A 79 3.62 -2.60 -0.20
CA PHE A 79 4.07 -3.68 0.69
C PHE A 79 4.27 -4.96 -0.09
N SER A 80 5.48 -5.51 -0.04
CA SER A 80 5.78 -6.81 -0.67
C SER A 80 5.54 -7.93 0.35
N LEU A 81 4.61 -8.83 0.06
CA LEU A 81 4.27 -9.99 0.91
C LEU A 81 5.23 -11.16 0.72
N ASP A 82 5.94 -11.18 -0.40
CA ASP A 82 6.96 -12.16 -0.71
C ASP A 82 8.23 -11.52 -1.27
N ARG A 83 9.10 -12.34 -1.87
CA ARG A 83 10.34 -11.90 -2.51
C ARG A 83 10.12 -11.23 -3.87
N ALA A 84 8.88 -10.97 -4.28
CA ALA A 84 8.57 -10.21 -5.48
C ALA A 84 9.22 -8.82 -5.41
N ARG A 85 9.86 -8.44 -6.51
CA ARG A 85 10.47 -7.12 -6.61
C ARG A 85 9.43 -6.12 -7.10
N PRO A 86 9.34 -4.92 -6.48
CA PRO A 86 8.47 -3.88 -6.99
C PRO A 86 8.88 -3.52 -8.44
N PRO A 87 7.89 -3.38 -9.34
CA PRO A 87 8.11 -2.91 -10.70
C PRO A 87 8.87 -1.58 -10.74
N ALA A 88 9.66 -1.36 -11.78
CA ALA A 88 10.45 -0.13 -11.93
C ALA A 88 9.60 1.15 -11.87
N ALA A 89 8.36 1.10 -12.35
CA ALA A 89 7.40 2.19 -12.31
C ALA A 89 7.05 2.63 -10.86
N LEU A 90 7.14 1.73 -9.87
CA LEU A 90 6.82 2.00 -8.47
C LEU A 90 8.03 2.45 -7.65
N ARG A 91 9.21 2.67 -8.26
CA ARG A 91 10.43 3.02 -7.51
C ARG A 91 10.36 4.33 -6.75
N ALA A 92 9.52 5.27 -7.18
CA ALA A 92 9.30 6.53 -6.50
C ALA A 92 8.30 6.42 -5.32
N ALA A 93 7.64 5.27 -5.16
CA ALA A 93 6.73 4.99 -4.06
C ALA A 93 7.50 4.47 -2.83
N THR A 94 6.91 4.62 -1.65
CA THR A 94 7.48 4.04 -0.42
C THR A 94 7.26 2.54 -0.43
N CYS A 95 8.33 1.78 -0.70
CA CYS A 95 8.30 0.33 -0.74
C CYS A 95 8.80 -0.27 0.58
N ARG A 96 8.00 -1.13 1.21
CA ARG A 96 8.36 -1.93 2.39
C ARG A 96 8.08 -3.40 2.10
N SER A 97 8.74 -4.29 2.84
CA SER A 97 8.48 -5.73 2.77
C SER A 97 7.87 -6.19 4.08
N LEU A 98 6.84 -7.03 3.99
CA LEU A 98 6.24 -7.75 5.11
C LEU A 98 6.62 -9.24 5.08
N HIS A 99 7.50 -9.64 4.17
CA HIS A 99 7.97 -11.01 4.05
C HIS A 99 8.94 -11.36 5.20
N ASP A 100 8.83 -12.59 5.72
CA ASP A 100 9.59 -13.10 6.87
C ASP A 100 9.41 -12.29 8.18
N LEU A 101 8.45 -11.37 8.24
CA LEU A 101 8.10 -10.66 9.48
C LEU A 101 7.05 -11.45 10.26
N ASP A 102 7.13 -11.38 11.58
CA ASP A 102 6.01 -11.76 12.42
C ASP A 102 4.89 -10.70 12.39
N GLU A 103 3.78 -10.99 13.06
CA GLU A 103 2.60 -10.13 13.06
C GLU A 103 2.87 -8.76 13.72
N GLU A 104 3.69 -8.74 14.78
CA GLU A 104 4.03 -7.52 15.51
C GLU A 104 4.96 -6.64 14.66
N GLU A 105 6.01 -7.22 14.09
CA GLU A 105 6.92 -6.56 13.17
C GLU A 105 6.20 -6.02 11.92
N ALA A 106 5.29 -6.80 11.34
CA ALA A 106 4.50 -6.38 10.19
C ALA A 106 3.59 -5.20 10.54
N LEU A 107 2.99 -5.20 11.73
CA LEU A 107 2.14 -4.12 12.20
C LEU A 107 2.95 -2.83 12.44
N GLU A 108 4.14 -2.93 13.04
CA GLU A 108 5.04 -1.79 13.22
C GLU A 108 5.43 -1.18 11.86
N VAL A 109 5.82 -2.00 10.88
CA VAL A 109 6.19 -1.55 9.55
C VAL A 109 5.00 -0.88 8.83
N LEU A 110 3.80 -1.47 8.94
CA LEU A 110 2.57 -0.92 8.39
C LEU A 110 2.26 0.46 9.01
N MET A 111 2.27 0.54 10.33
CA MET A 111 1.95 1.77 11.07
C MET A 111 3.01 2.85 10.89
N ALA A 112 4.29 2.50 10.79
CA ALA A 112 5.35 3.46 10.50
C ALA A 112 5.26 4.01 9.07
N ALA A 113 4.85 3.20 8.10
CA ALA A 113 4.66 3.63 6.71
C ALA A 113 3.41 4.51 6.56
N VAL A 114 2.30 4.13 7.19
CA VAL A 114 1.05 4.93 7.18
C VAL A 114 1.19 6.18 8.04
N GLY A 115 1.89 6.10 9.15
CA GLY A 115 2.23 7.24 10.01
C GLY A 115 3.43 8.06 9.51
N GLY A 116 3.99 7.71 8.32
CA GLY A 116 5.23 8.23 7.76
C GLY A 116 5.42 9.73 7.97
N PRO A 117 6.67 10.19 8.16
CA PRO A 117 7.03 11.25 9.08
C PRO A 117 6.00 12.37 9.06
N GLN A 118 5.09 12.36 10.03
CA GLN A 118 4.64 13.63 10.59
C GLN A 118 5.94 14.28 11.01
N ASN A 119 6.50 15.16 10.20
CA ASN A 119 7.61 15.99 10.57
C ASN A 119 7.17 16.61 11.90
N PRO A 120 7.70 16.22 13.08
CA PRO A 120 7.65 17.13 14.17
C PRO A 120 8.84 18.04 13.87
N SER A 121 8.69 18.89 12.85
CA SER A 121 9.13 20.26 13.01
C SER A 121 8.21 20.96 14.02
N SER A 122 7.98 20.31 15.19
CA SER A 122 8.34 20.91 16.45
C SER A 122 9.82 21.30 16.32
N ARG A 123 10.21 22.56 16.08
CA ARG A 123 9.84 23.69 16.94
C ARG A 123 9.74 23.16 18.37
N THR A 124 10.77 23.21 19.18
CA THR A 124 11.40 24.40 19.81
C THR A 124 12.29 23.82 20.94
N PRO A 125 13.23 24.54 21.59
CA PRO A 125 13.62 25.95 21.45
C PRO A 125 15.09 26.21 21.05
#